data_AF-A0A537GE61-F1
#
_entry.id   AF-A0A537GE61-F1
#
_cell.length_a   1.000
_cell.length_b   1.000
_cell.length_c   1.000
_cell.angle_alpha   90.00
_cell.angle_beta   90.00
_cell.angle_gamma   90.00
#
_symmetry.space_group_name_H-M   'P 1'
#
loop_
_entity.id
_entity.type
_entity.pdbx_description
1 polymer ?
#
loop_
_entity_poly.entity_id
_entity_poly.type
_entity_poly.pdbx_seq_one_letter_code
_entity_poly.pdbx_strand_id
1 'polypeptide(L)'
;MKKSVPVAELKMGMYVAELDRPWTETPFMFQGFYLETDEQLETLKQYCKTVFVDPDPPKLAEPIALRPRAMPRPAARSGASQLDLSRIGKVRYVEQAPVEREVKQAEVAYKSTTKLASEAVEAVR
;
A
#
# COMPACT_ATOMS: atom_id res chain seq x y z
N MET A 1 5.93 -9.82 12.53
CA MET A 1 4.89 -10.72 13.13
C MET A 1 3.89 -9.79 13.78
N LYS A 2 2.67 -9.71 13.24
CA LYS A 2 1.66 -8.75 13.69
C LYS A 2 1.16 -9.13 15.09
N LYS A 3 1.09 -8.15 16.00
CA LYS A 3 0.51 -8.30 17.34
C LYS A 3 -0.76 -7.47 17.42
N SER A 4 -1.85 -8.07 17.90
CA SER A 4 -3.07 -7.34 18.21
C SER A 4 -2.87 -6.54 19.50
N VAL A 5 -3.04 -5.22 19.42
CA VAL A 5 -2.89 -4.31 20.55
C VAL A 5 -4.18 -3.48 20.70
N PRO A 6 -4.73 -3.32 21.91
CA PRO A 6 -5.84 -2.41 22.16
C PRO A 6 -5.46 -0.98 21.83
N VAL A 7 -6.39 -0.18 21.30
CA VAL A 7 -6.11 1.23 20.97
C VAL A 7 -5.76 2.08 22.20
N ALA A 8 -6.16 1.64 23.40
CA ALA A 8 -5.79 2.28 24.66
C ALA A 8 -4.29 2.17 25.01
N GLU A 9 -3.60 1.13 24.53
CA GLU A 9 -2.18 0.87 24.84
C GLU A 9 -1.23 1.32 23.72
N LEU A 10 -1.80 1.90 22.68
CA LEU A 10 -1.12 2.33 21.47
C LEU A 10 -0.28 3.58 21.75
N LYS A 11 0.98 3.56 21.31
CA LYS A 11 1.94 4.65 21.52
C LYS A 11 2.34 5.29 20.19
N MET A 12 2.72 6.57 20.26
CA MET A 12 3.31 7.30 19.14
C MET A 12 4.53 6.54 18.59
N GLY A 13 4.66 6.50 17.27
CA GLY A 13 5.73 5.80 16.55
C GLY A 13 5.49 4.31 16.31
N MET A 14 4.37 3.74 16.79
CA MET A 14 3.99 2.36 16.46
C MET A 14 3.49 2.26 15.02
N TYR A 15 3.86 1.17 14.33
CA TYR A 15 3.40 0.87 12.98
C TYR A 15 2.13 0.03 13.02
N VAL A 16 1.01 0.59 12.54
CA VAL A 16 -0.28 -0.08 12.46
C VAL A 16 -0.40 -0.74 11.09
N ALA A 17 -0.27 -2.07 11.07
CA ALA A 17 -0.35 -2.88 9.86
C ALA A 17 -1.79 -3.03 9.36
N GLU A 18 -2.73 -3.25 10.28
CA GLU A 18 -4.13 -3.54 9.96
C GLU A 18 -5.06 -2.99 11.06
N LEU A 19 -6.27 -2.60 10.66
CA LEU A 19 -7.33 -2.14 11.54
C LEU A 19 -8.36 -3.27 11.74
N ASP A 20 -9.04 -3.26 12.88
CA ASP A 20 -10.15 -4.18 13.18
C ASP A 20 -11.40 -3.92 12.31
N ARG A 21 -11.48 -2.73 11.70
CA ARG A 21 -12.55 -2.36 10.76
C ARG A 21 -12.05 -2.26 9.33
N PRO A 22 -12.91 -2.56 8.33
CA PRO A 22 -12.58 -2.29 6.94
C PRO A 22 -12.27 -0.80 6.76
N TRP A 23 -11.19 -0.50 6.05
CA TRP A 23 -10.70 0.85 5.76
C TRP A 23 -11.79 1.81 5.24
N THR A 24 -12.81 1.28 4.56
CA THR A 24 -13.98 2.03 4.05
C THR A 24 -14.85 2.66 5.14
N GLU A 25 -14.80 2.14 6.37
CA GLU A 25 -15.56 2.63 7.52
C GLU A 25 -14.74 3.56 8.44
N THR A 26 -13.51 3.86 8.04
CA THR A 26 -12.61 4.72 8.81
C THR A 26 -12.12 5.88 7.95
N PRO A 27 -11.84 7.06 8.54
CA PRO A 27 -11.28 8.19 7.78
C PRO A 27 -9.80 7.99 7.40
N PHE A 28 -9.28 6.76 7.44
CA PHE A 28 -7.93 6.42 6.99
C PHE A 28 -7.94 6.08 5.49
N MET A 29 -7.09 6.74 4.72
CA MET A 29 -6.99 6.51 3.27
C MET A 29 -6.31 5.17 2.93
N PHE A 30 -5.45 4.66 3.81
CA PHE A 30 -4.73 3.39 3.64
C PHE A 30 -4.42 2.72 4.98
N GLN A 31 -4.24 1.40 4.95
CA GLN A 31 -3.72 0.58 6.05
C GLN A 31 -2.19 0.51 5.99
N GLY A 32 -1.52 0.25 7.11
CA GLY A 32 -0.06 0.14 7.12
C GLY A 32 0.67 1.48 7.25
N PHE A 33 0.43 2.21 8.34
CA PHE A 33 1.02 3.53 8.58
C PHE A 33 1.65 3.64 9.98
N TYR A 34 2.56 4.61 10.14
CA TYR A 34 3.10 4.97 11.44
C TYR A 34 2.18 5.99 12.13
N LEU A 35 1.97 5.84 13.42
CA LEU A 35 1.35 6.89 14.22
C LEU A 35 2.33 8.03 14.46
N GLU A 36 2.07 9.15 13.81
CA GLU A 36 2.89 10.35 13.88
C GLU A 36 2.16 11.49 14.61
N THR A 37 0.83 11.50 14.61
CA THR A 37 0.02 12.59 15.17
C THR A 37 -1.02 12.12 16.19
N ASP A 38 -1.32 12.97 17.17
CA ASP A 38 -2.35 12.73 18.19
C ASP A 38 -3.75 12.61 17.58
N GLU A 39 -4.03 13.37 16.51
CA GLU A 39 -5.28 13.27 15.74
C GLU A 39 -5.50 11.86 15.17
N GLN A 40 -4.44 11.21 14.67
CA GLN A 40 -4.53 9.82 14.21
C GLN A 40 -4.87 8.86 15.36
N LEU A 41 -4.27 9.06 16.53
CA LEU A 41 -4.54 8.24 17.71
C LEU A 41 -5.99 8.43 18.18
N GLU A 42 -6.48 9.66 18.23
CA GLU A 42 -7.85 9.97 18.63
C GLU A 42 -8.87 9.39 17.65
N THR A 43 -8.58 9.49 16.35
CA THR A 43 -9.36 8.84 15.30
C THR A 43 -9.38 7.32 15.48
N LEU A 44 -8.23 6.67 15.72
CA LEU A 44 -8.20 5.24 15.99
C LEU A 44 -9.06 4.88 17.22
N LYS A 45 -9.06 5.70 18.27
CA LYS A 45 -9.88 5.46 19.48
C LYS A 45 -11.37 5.57 19.20
N GLN A 46 -11.78 6.44 18.27
CA GLN A 46 -13.18 6.63 17.90
C GLN A 46 -13.71 5.49 17.03
N TYR A 47 -12.91 5.00 16.07
CA TYR A 47 -13.37 4.05 15.06
C TYR A 47 -12.98 2.59 15.35
N CYS A 48 -11.87 2.34 16.05
CA CYS A 48 -11.30 1.00 16.26
C CYS A 48 -11.19 0.66 17.75
N LYS A 49 -11.41 -0.62 18.10
CA LYS A 49 -11.17 -1.13 19.47
C LYS A 49 -9.80 -1.77 19.62
N THR A 50 -9.39 -2.50 18.59
CA THR A 50 -8.12 -3.23 18.51
C THR A 50 -7.47 -2.91 17.16
N VAL A 51 -6.14 -2.91 17.11
CA VAL A 51 -5.40 -2.83 15.85
C VAL A 51 -4.26 -3.84 15.85
N PHE A 52 -3.74 -4.13 14.67
CA PHE A 52 -2.57 -4.99 14.51
C PHE A 52 -1.33 -4.13 14.30
N VAL A 53 -0.40 -4.20 15.25
CA VAL A 53 0.89 -3.50 15.21
C VAL A 53 1.98 -4.48 14.77
N ASP A 54 2.84 -4.09 13.84
CA ASP A 54 4.04 -4.88 13.52
C ASP A 54 5.30 -4.13 13.99
N PRO A 55 6.12 -4.70 14.90
CA PRO A 55 7.39 -4.10 15.32
C PRO A 55 8.46 -4.16 14.22
N ASP A 56 8.35 -5.09 13.29
CA ASP A 56 9.18 -5.19 12.10
C ASP A 56 8.30 -4.92 10.87
N PRO A 57 7.97 -3.63 10.61
CA PRO A 57 7.25 -3.29 9.40
C PRO A 57 8.04 -3.84 8.21
N PRO A 58 7.37 -4.42 7.19
CA PRO A 58 8.05 -4.71 5.94
C PRO A 58 8.73 -3.40 5.53
N LYS A 59 10.06 -3.44 5.34
CA LYS A 59 10.78 -2.30 4.77
C LYS A 59 9.99 -1.94 3.53
N LEU A 60 9.24 -0.83 3.56
CA LEU A 60 8.63 -0.23 2.39
C LEU A 60 9.76 -0.25 1.40
N ALA A 61 9.68 -1.15 0.41
CA ALA A 61 10.79 -1.45 -0.48
C ALA A 61 11.31 -0.09 -0.89
N GLU A 62 12.53 0.24 -0.44
CA GLU A 62 13.03 1.60 -0.57
C GLU A 62 12.70 2.01 -1.99
N PRO A 63 11.93 3.10 -2.20
CA PRO A 63 11.39 3.42 -3.51
C PRO A 63 12.58 3.32 -4.43
N ILE A 64 12.61 2.28 -5.31
CA ILE A 64 13.82 1.82 -5.99
C ILE A 64 14.56 3.08 -6.36
N ALA A 65 15.69 3.34 -5.68
CA ALA A 65 16.30 4.65 -5.72
C ALA A 65 16.83 4.82 -7.14
N LEU A 66 15.96 5.26 -8.05
CA LEU A 66 16.28 5.72 -9.37
C LEU A 66 17.09 6.97 -9.08
N ARG A 67 18.41 6.77 -8.99
CA ARG A 67 19.41 7.81 -8.75
C ARG A 67 18.99 9.03 -9.55
N PRO A 68 18.51 10.11 -8.91
CA PRO A 68 18.17 11.30 -9.64
C PRO A 68 19.49 11.88 -10.12
N ARG A 69 19.73 11.87 -11.42
CA ARG A 69 20.79 12.68 -12.02
C ARG A 69 20.41 14.13 -11.74
N ALA A 70 21.07 14.71 -10.74
CA ALA A 70 20.77 16.03 -10.23
C ALA A 70 20.86 17.08 -11.35
N MET A 71 19.77 17.83 -11.54
CA MET A 71 19.83 19.19 -12.08
C MET A 71 19.47 20.14 -10.94
N PRO A 72 20.24 21.23 -10.72
CA PRO A 72 19.98 22.15 -9.63
C PRO A 72 18.74 22.99 -9.96
N ARG A 73 17.73 22.98 -9.08
CA ARG A 73 16.59 23.90 -9.16
C ARG A 73 16.63 24.83 -7.94
N PRO A 74 16.52 26.15 -8.12
CA PRO A 74 16.70 27.10 -7.03
C PRO A 74 15.48 27.14 -6.10
N ALA A 75 15.77 27.54 -4.86
CA ALA A 75 14.88 27.53 -3.72
C ALA A 75 13.67 28.46 -3.86
N ALA A 76 12.51 27.99 -3.40
CA ALA A 76 11.42 28.86 -2.97
C ALA A 76 10.82 28.30 -1.68
N ARG A 77 10.81 29.14 -0.64
CA ARG A 77 10.21 28.89 0.67
C ARG A 77 8.71 29.22 0.60
N SER A 78 7.87 28.46 1.30
CA SER A 78 6.85 28.97 2.25
C SER A 78 5.86 27.85 2.57
N GLY A 79 5.53 27.72 3.86
CA GLY A 79 4.64 26.70 4.38
C GLY A 79 3.16 27.07 4.24
N ALA A 80 2.34 26.04 4.08
CA ALA A 80 0.97 25.94 4.58
C ALA A 80 0.60 24.45 4.58
N SER A 81 -0.08 24.02 5.63
CA SER A 81 -0.54 22.65 5.87
C SER A 81 -1.46 22.15 4.74
N GLN A 82 -0.90 21.36 3.84
CA GLN A 82 -1.63 20.49 2.92
C GLN A 82 -0.73 19.29 2.67
N LEU A 83 -1.27 18.08 2.79
CA LEU A 83 -0.52 16.84 2.61
C LEU A 83 0.40 16.93 1.38
N ASP A 84 1.69 16.73 1.62
CA ASP A 84 2.74 16.82 0.59
C ASP A 84 2.70 15.58 -0.31
N LEU A 85 1.77 15.59 -1.27
CA LEU A 85 1.67 14.61 -2.35
C LEU A 85 2.92 14.62 -3.26
N SER A 86 3.85 15.58 -3.10
CA SER A 86 5.13 15.58 -3.83
C SER A 86 6.03 14.40 -3.44
N ARG A 87 5.78 13.76 -2.27
CA ARG A 87 6.44 12.52 -1.84
C ARG A 87 5.88 11.28 -2.53
N ILE A 88 4.64 11.33 -3.01
CA ILE A 88 4.10 10.32 -3.91
C ILE A 88 4.67 10.66 -5.28
N GLY A 89 5.92 10.22 -5.49
CA GLY A 89 6.64 10.46 -6.73
C GLY A 89 5.72 10.16 -7.92
N LYS A 90 5.68 11.08 -8.88
CA LYS A 90 4.91 10.93 -10.11
C LYS A 90 5.37 9.63 -10.79
N VAL A 91 4.66 8.53 -10.54
CA VAL A 91 4.97 7.22 -11.12
C VAL A 91 4.80 7.39 -12.62
N ARG A 92 5.92 7.52 -13.32
CA ARG A 92 5.91 7.47 -14.77
C ARG A 92 5.70 6.02 -15.13
N TYR A 93 4.49 5.70 -15.54
CA TYR A 93 4.22 4.42 -16.16
C TYR A 93 5.02 4.35 -17.46
N VAL A 94 6.05 3.50 -17.48
CA VAL A 94 6.82 3.22 -18.68
C VAL A 94 6.09 2.10 -19.39
N GLU A 95 5.61 2.37 -20.60
CA GLU A 95 5.01 1.35 -21.47
C GLU A 95 6.10 0.34 -21.84
N GLN A 96 6.01 -0.88 -21.29
CA GLN A 96 7.03 -1.92 -21.47
C GLN A 96 6.83 -2.69 -22.79
N ALA A 97 5.59 -2.79 -23.27
CA ALA A 97 5.24 -3.47 -24.51
C ALA A 97 3.93 -2.93 -25.08
N PRO A 98 3.75 -2.97 -26.42
CA PRO A 98 2.48 -2.62 -27.04
C PRO A 98 1.40 -3.66 -26.67
N VAL A 99 0.18 -3.17 -26.46
CA VAL A 99 -1.00 -3.95 -26.04
C VAL A 99 -1.21 -5.20 -26.90
N GLU A 100 -0.97 -5.12 -28.20
CA GLU A 100 -1.15 -6.23 -29.15
C GLU A 100 -0.28 -7.45 -28.84
N ARG A 101 0.91 -7.24 -28.27
CA ARG A 101 1.82 -8.33 -27.85
C ARG A 101 1.34 -8.96 -26.55
N GLU A 102 0.94 -8.14 -25.59
CA GLU A 102 0.38 -8.59 -24.30
C GLU A 102 -0.88 -9.42 -24.50
N VAL A 103 -1.79 -8.98 -25.38
CA VAL A 103 -3.05 -9.67 -25.66
C VAL A 103 -2.81 -11.04 -26.29
N LYS A 104 -1.88 -11.16 -27.24
CA LYS A 104 -1.55 -12.46 -27.85
C LYS A 104 -0.96 -13.44 -26.84
N GLN A 105 -0.07 -12.95 -25.98
CA GLN A 105 0.53 -13.77 -24.92
C GLN A 105 -0.53 -14.19 -23.89
N ALA A 106 -1.42 -13.27 -23.50
CA ALA A 106 -2.52 -13.54 -22.59
C ALA A 106 -3.50 -14.56 -23.15
N GLU A 107 -3.80 -14.53 -24.45
CA GLU A 107 -4.69 -15.49 -25.11
C GLU A 107 -4.15 -16.93 -25.00
N VAL A 108 -2.85 -17.11 -25.22
CA VAL A 108 -2.20 -18.43 -25.09
C VAL A 108 -2.27 -18.93 -23.64
N ALA A 109 -1.91 -18.07 -22.68
CA ALA A 109 -1.96 -18.40 -21.26
C ALA A 109 -3.39 -18.70 -20.77
N TYR A 110 -4.38 -17.96 -21.26
CA TYR A 110 -5.78 -18.18 -20.92
C TYR A 110 -6.28 -19.52 -21.47
N LYS A 111 -5.98 -19.84 -22.73
CA LYS A 111 -6.36 -21.12 -23.35
C LYS A 111 -5.73 -22.32 -22.66
N SER A 112 -4.46 -22.23 -22.26
CA SER A 112 -3.81 -23.33 -21.53
C SER A 112 -4.39 -23.52 -20.14
N THR A 113 -4.61 -22.43 -19.40
CA THR A 113 -5.12 -22.49 -18.02
C THR A 113 -6.57 -22.97 -17.98
N THR A 114 -7.41 -22.50 -18.89
CA THR A 114 -8.82 -22.93 -18.97
C THR A 114 -8.95 -24.41 -19.27
N LYS A 115 -8.13 -24.94 -20.19
CA LYS A 115 -8.08 -26.38 -20.49
C LYS A 115 -7.66 -27.21 -19.28
N LEU A 116 -6.59 -26.81 -18.59
CA LEU A 116 -6.11 -27.50 -17.39
C LEU A 116 -7.15 -27.45 -16.26
N ALA A 117 -7.80 -26.30 -16.08
CA ALA A 117 -8.85 -26.13 -15.10
C ALA A 117 -10.06 -27.03 -15.41
N SER A 118 -10.50 -27.11 -16.67
CA SER A 118 -11.59 -28.03 -17.05
C SER A 118 -11.22 -29.50 -16.84
N GLU A 119 -9.99 -29.90 -17.20
CA GLU A 119 -9.49 -31.26 -16.98
C GLU A 119 -9.43 -31.60 -15.49
N ALA A 120 -8.98 -30.67 -14.64
CA ALA A 120 -8.94 -30.86 -13.19
C ALA A 120 -10.35 -30.97 -12.58
N VAL A 121 -11.32 -30.19 -13.07
CA VAL A 121 -12.72 -30.27 -12.64
C VAL A 121 -13.36 -31.60 -13.05
N GLU A 122 -13.07 -32.09 -14.26
CA GLU A 122 -13.55 -33.41 -14.70
C GLU A 122 -12.90 -34.56 -13.93
N ALA A 123 -11.62 -34.47 -13.57
CA ALA A 123 -10.93 -35.52 -12.81
C ALA A 123 -11.42 -35.68 -11.36
N VAL A 124 -12.11 -34.68 -10.82
CA VAL A 124 -12.68 -34.70 -9.45
C VAL A 124 -14.11 -35.22 -9.42
N ARG A 125 -14.78 -35.32 -10.57
CA ARG A 125 -16.17 -35.78 -10.71
C ARG A 125 -16.27 -37.29 -10.87
#